data_AF-A0A951WN15-F1
#
_entry.id   AF-A0A951WN15-F1
#
_cell.length_a   1.000
_cell.length_b   1.000
_cell.length_c   1.000
_cell.angle_alpha   90.00
_cell.angle_beta   90.00
_cell.angle_gamma   90.00
#
_symmetry.space_group_name_H-M   'P 1'
#
loop_
_entity.id
_entity.type
_entity.pdbx_description
1 polymer ?
#
loop_
_entity_poly.entity_id
_entity_poly.type
_entity_poly.pdbx_seq_one_letter_code
_entity_poly.pdbx_strand_id
1 'polypeptide(L)'
;MRFAKLSFLVLVLLGAGFVAGMTYSRMEMKKRMEKMGRGEMDVEHMIRRFSKALDLSDEQKKIIKAKLGDRQVEWSRQRQEMRDRLKAQTQEFLNEIAVDLNPEQREKLSRFQTRMIHREKREKRGPEPRMEGLAP
;
A
#
# COMPACT_ATOMS: atom_id res chain seq x y z
N MET A 1 19.49 -35.21 30.07
CA MET A 1 18.66 -35.38 28.84
C MET A 1 17.24 -34.84 28.92
N ARG A 2 16.58 -34.75 30.10
CA ARG A 2 15.18 -34.23 30.20
C ARG A 2 15.04 -32.72 29.95
N PHE A 3 16.02 -31.92 30.35
CA PHE A 3 16.02 -30.46 30.16
C PHE A 3 16.11 -30.03 28.68
N ALA A 4 16.93 -30.71 27.87
CA ALA A 4 17.07 -30.41 26.44
C ALA A 4 15.77 -30.62 25.65
N LYS A 5 14.94 -31.60 26.05
CA LYS A 5 13.65 -31.88 25.41
C LYS A 5 12.59 -30.82 25.73
N LEU A 6 12.60 -30.28 26.95
CA LEU A 6 11.72 -29.17 27.35
C LEU A 6 12.08 -27.86 26.65
N SER A 7 13.36 -27.53 26.55
CA SER A 7 13.82 -26.31 25.84
C SER A 7 13.48 -26.35 24.35
N PHE A 8 13.59 -27.52 23.71
CA PHE A 8 13.21 -27.69 22.31
C PHE A 8 11.70 -27.50 22.08
N LEU A 9 10.87 -28.01 22.99
CA LEU A 9 9.41 -27.91 22.89
C LEU A 9 8.92 -26.46 23.06
N VAL A 10 9.57 -25.70 23.96
CA VAL A 10 9.31 -24.26 24.11
C VAL A 10 9.75 -23.47 22.88
N LEU A 11 10.89 -23.80 22.26
CA LEU A 11 11.36 -23.18 21.02
C LEU A 11 10.42 -23.46 19.83
N VAL A 12 9.88 -24.68 19.72
CA VAL A 12 8.92 -25.04 18.68
C VAL A 12 7.58 -24.32 18.86
N LEU A 13 7.08 -24.19 20.10
CA LEU A 13 5.84 -23.46 20.40
C LEU A 13 5.99 -21.95 20.15
N LEU A 14 7.12 -21.36 20.54
CA LEU A 14 7.42 -19.95 20.23
C LEU A 14 7.59 -19.72 18.73
N GLY A 15 8.26 -20.61 18.01
CA GLY A 15 8.41 -20.54 16.56
C GLY A 15 7.07 -20.64 15.81
N ALA A 16 6.21 -21.58 16.22
CA ALA A 16 4.88 -21.72 15.64
C ALA A 16 3.98 -20.50 15.94
N GLY A 17 4.03 -19.97 17.16
CA GLY A 17 3.32 -18.75 17.54
C GLY A 17 3.81 -17.52 16.77
N PHE A 18 5.11 -17.41 16.53
CA PHE A 18 5.71 -16.30 15.79
C PHE A 18 5.35 -16.34 14.29
N VAL A 19 5.34 -17.52 13.67
CA VAL A 19 4.92 -17.69 12.26
C VAL A 19 3.41 -17.45 12.11
N ALA A 20 2.57 -17.94 13.02
CA ALA A 20 1.13 -17.70 13.01
C ALA A 20 0.79 -16.21 13.27
N GLY A 21 1.51 -15.55 14.17
CA GLY A 21 1.38 -14.11 14.42
C GLY A 21 1.77 -13.27 13.20
N MET A 22 2.83 -13.65 12.48
CA MET A 22 3.27 -12.96 11.26
C MET A 22 2.28 -13.14 10.09
N THR A 23 1.63 -14.29 9.94
CA THR A 23 0.64 -14.50 8.89
C THR A 23 -0.67 -13.76 9.18
N TYR A 24 -1.12 -13.73 10.44
CA TYR A 24 -2.28 -12.94 10.86
C TYR A 24 -2.03 -11.43 10.69
N SER A 25 -0.87 -10.95 11.15
CA SER A 25 -0.44 -9.55 10.99
C SER A 25 -0.35 -9.15 9.50
N ARG A 26 0.15 -10.04 8.62
CA ARG A 26 0.17 -9.79 7.17
C ARG A 26 -1.22 -9.68 6.56
N MET A 27 -2.18 -10.52 6.96
CA MET A 27 -3.55 -10.43 6.45
C MET A 27 -4.26 -9.16 6.90
N GLU A 28 -4.07 -8.76 8.16
CA GLU A 28 -4.70 -7.56 8.69
C GLU A 28 -4.05 -6.28 8.15
N MET A 29 -2.73 -6.27 7.98
CA MET A 29 -2.04 -5.21 7.24
C MET A 29 -2.48 -5.15 5.79
N LYS A 30 -2.71 -6.29 5.12
CA LYS A 30 -3.15 -6.30 3.72
C LYS A 30 -4.56 -5.71 3.57
N LYS A 31 -5.49 -6.04 4.49
CA LYS A 31 -6.83 -5.40 4.53
C LYS A 31 -6.75 -3.90 4.84
N ARG A 32 -5.86 -3.48 5.75
CA ARG A 32 -5.61 -2.06 6.05
C ARG A 32 -4.95 -1.32 4.89
N MET A 33 -4.02 -1.97 4.18
CA MET A 33 -3.35 -1.43 3.00
C MET A 33 -4.25 -1.40 1.76
N GLU A 34 -5.17 -2.35 1.58
CA GLU A 34 -6.20 -2.27 0.53
C GLU A 34 -7.16 -1.09 0.77
N LYS A 35 -7.47 -0.79 2.03
CA LYS A 35 -8.21 0.43 2.41
C LYS A 35 -7.41 1.72 2.26
N MET A 36 -6.10 1.70 2.48
CA MET A 36 -5.20 2.86 2.32
C MET A 36 -4.68 3.04 0.88
N GLY A 37 -4.75 2.01 0.04
CA GLY A 37 -4.20 1.99 -1.32
C GLY A 37 -5.01 2.83 -2.31
N ARG A 38 -6.29 3.08 -2.01
CA ARG A 38 -7.02 4.23 -2.56
C ARG A 38 -6.68 5.42 -1.69
N GLY A 39 -5.61 6.11 -2.03
CA GLY A 39 -5.28 7.40 -1.43
C GLY A 39 -6.31 8.48 -1.75
N GLU A 40 -7.60 8.19 -1.71
CA GLU A 40 -8.62 9.23 -1.71
C GLU A 40 -8.94 9.55 -0.28
N MET A 41 -8.88 10.83 0.03
CA MET A 41 -9.24 11.31 1.33
C MET A 41 -10.76 11.15 1.48
N ASP A 42 -11.18 10.29 2.40
CA ASP A 42 -12.61 10.08 2.68
C ASP A 42 -13.16 11.30 3.43
N VAL A 43 -13.69 12.26 2.67
CA VAL A 43 -14.27 13.52 3.17
C VAL A 43 -15.40 13.24 4.16
N GLU A 44 -16.20 12.20 3.94
CA GLU A 44 -17.29 11.82 4.86
C GLU A 44 -16.74 11.29 6.18
N HIS A 45 -15.67 10.49 6.13
CA HIS A 45 -15.01 10.02 7.34
C HIS A 45 -14.42 11.17 8.16
N MET A 46 -13.77 12.14 7.51
CA MET A 46 -13.21 13.31 8.21
C MET A 46 -14.29 14.23 8.77
N ILE A 47 -15.36 14.51 8.02
CA ILE A 47 -16.50 15.29 8.51
C ILE A 47 -17.09 14.63 9.74
N ARG A 48 -17.25 13.30 9.74
CA ARG A 48 -17.76 12.56 10.89
C ARG A 48 -16.85 12.69 12.11
N ARG A 49 -15.52 12.63 11.91
CA ARG A 49 -14.54 12.83 12.99
C ARG A 49 -14.56 14.26 13.54
N PHE A 50 -14.60 15.27 12.68
CA PHE A 50 -14.68 16.67 13.11
C PHE A 50 -16.00 16.98 13.79
N SER A 51 -17.11 16.45 13.27
CA SER A 51 -18.43 16.61 13.87
C SER A 51 -18.47 16.06 15.30
N LYS A 52 -17.86 14.88 15.52
CA LYS A 52 -17.81 14.25 16.85
C LYS A 52 -16.84 14.95 17.81
N ALA A 53 -15.78 15.58 17.30
CA ALA A 53 -14.75 16.19 18.13
C ALA A 53 -15.02 17.67 18.47
N LEU A 54 -15.78 18.37 17.63
CA LEU A 54 -15.99 19.82 17.71
C LEU A 54 -17.47 20.20 17.81
N ASP A 55 -18.37 19.20 17.96
CA ASP A 55 -19.82 19.39 18.03
C ASP A 55 -20.38 20.32 16.94
N LEU A 56 -19.97 20.06 15.70
CA LEU A 56 -20.31 20.92 14.56
C LEU A 56 -21.82 20.94 14.31
N SER A 57 -22.37 22.13 14.08
CA SER A 57 -23.73 22.30 13.58
C SER A 57 -23.86 21.81 12.13
N ASP A 58 -25.07 21.54 11.67
CA ASP A 58 -25.29 21.07 10.30
C ASP A 58 -24.85 22.08 9.23
N GLU A 59 -24.95 23.37 9.54
CA GLU A 59 -24.48 24.44 8.65
C GLU A 59 -22.95 24.50 8.61
N GLN A 60 -22.28 24.33 9.75
CA GLN A 60 -20.82 24.22 9.82
C GLN A 60 -20.30 22.98 9.09
N LYS A 61 -20.99 21.83 9.18
CA LYS A 61 -20.66 20.62 8.44
C LYS A 61 -20.68 20.86 6.93
N LYS A 62 -21.70 21.56 6.40
CA LYS A 62 -21.78 21.89 4.97
C LYS A 62 -20.60 22.74 4.51
N ILE A 63 -20.24 23.78 5.28
CA ILE A 63 -19.11 24.67 4.97
C ILE A 63 -17.79 23.90 4.98
N ILE A 64 -17.54 23.09 6.01
CA ILE A 64 -16.31 22.30 6.14
C ILE A 64 -16.24 21.24 5.02
N LYS A 65 -17.36 20.62 4.66
CA LYS A 65 -17.42 19.62 3.59
C LYS A 65 -17.00 20.21 2.25
N ALA A 66 -17.49 21.41 1.92
CA ALA A 66 -17.10 22.12 0.70
C ALA A 66 -15.59 22.40 0.68
N LYS A 67 -15.04 22.95 1.78
CA LYS A 67 -13.60 23.24 1.90
C LYS A 67 -12.73 21.99 1.79
N LEU A 68 -13.18 20.85 2.32
CA LEU A 68 -12.47 19.58 2.22
C LEU A 68 -12.53 19.00 0.80
N GLY A 69 -13.64 19.17 0.09
CA GLY A 69 -13.77 18.77 -1.31
C GLY A 69 -12.74 19.48 -2.21
N ASP A 70 -12.62 20.81 -2.09
CA ASP A 70 -11.64 21.59 -2.85
C ASP A 70 -10.20 21.14 -2.54
N ARG A 71 -9.91 20.87 -1.26
CA ARG A 71 -8.60 20.38 -0.82
C ARG A 71 -8.30 18.96 -1.30
N GLN A 72 -9.31 18.10 -1.41
CA GLN A 72 -9.13 16.73 -1.90
C GLN A 72 -8.60 16.74 -3.35
N VAL A 73 -9.15 17.61 -4.21
CA VAL A 73 -8.70 17.75 -5.60
C VAL A 73 -7.23 18.18 -5.64
N GLU A 74 -6.88 19.21 -4.89
CA GLU A 74 -5.52 19.73 -4.83
C GLU A 74 -4.52 18.69 -4.28
N TRP A 75 -4.88 17.97 -3.22
CA TRP A 75 -4.03 16.91 -2.68
C TRP A 75 -3.89 15.71 -3.62
N SER A 76 -4.92 15.38 -4.39
CA SER A 76 -4.82 14.35 -5.43
C SER A 76 -3.86 14.78 -6.53
N ARG A 77 -3.93 16.04 -6.98
CA ARG A 77 -2.99 16.61 -7.96
C ARG A 77 -1.56 16.58 -7.45
N GLN A 78 -1.30 17.10 -6.25
CA GLN A 78 0.03 17.12 -5.63
C GLN A 78 0.62 15.71 -5.47
N ARG A 79 -0.22 14.73 -5.10
CA ARG A 79 0.24 13.34 -5.00
C ARG A 79 0.59 12.74 -6.35
N GLN A 80 -0.16 13.06 -7.39
CA GLN A 80 0.18 12.62 -8.74
C GLN A 80 1.52 13.21 -9.19
N GLU A 81 1.71 14.53 -9.03
CA GLU A 81 2.97 15.21 -9.36
C GLU A 81 4.16 14.64 -8.57
N MET A 82 3.99 14.39 -7.28
CA MET A 82 5.01 13.77 -6.45
C MET A 82 5.35 12.35 -6.93
N ARG A 83 4.35 11.54 -7.29
CA ARG A 83 4.56 10.18 -7.81
C ARG A 83 5.35 10.21 -9.11
N ASP A 84 5.01 11.11 -10.02
CA ASP A 84 5.70 11.25 -11.31
C ASP A 84 7.14 11.70 -11.11
N ARG A 85 7.39 12.65 -10.20
CA ARG A 85 8.73 13.09 -9.84
C ARG A 85 9.58 11.96 -9.24
N LEU A 86 9.03 11.23 -8.28
CA LEU A 86 9.72 10.09 -7.66
C LEU A 86 10.04 8.99 -8.67
N LYS A 87 9.13 8.74 -9.62
CA LYS A 87 9.35 7.78 -10.70
C LYS A 87 10.52 8.19 -11.59
N ALA A 88 10.60 9.46 -11.97
CA ALA A 88 11.71 9.99 -12.77
C ALA A 88 13.04 9.84 -12.02
N GLN A 89 13.11 10.26 -10.76
CA GLN A 89 14.32 10.13 -9.92
C GLN A 89 14.75 8.68 -9.73
N THR A 90 13.78 7.77 -9.53
CA THR A 90 14.08 6.35 -9.42
C THR A 90 14.67 5.81 -10.73
N GLN A 91 14.11 6.21 -11.88
CA GLN A 91 14.62 5.75 -13.17
C GLN A 91 16.04 6.27 -13.44
N GLU A 92 16.29 7.53 -13.11
CA GLU A 92 17.61 8.15 -13.23
C GLU A 92 18.66 7.40 -12.40
N PHE A 93 18.38 7.17 -11.12
CA PHE A 93 19.25 6.40 -10.23
C PHE A 93 19.52 4.97 -10.74
N LEU A 94 18.50 4.29 -11.29
CA LEU A 94 18.70 2.96 -11.85
C LEU A 94 19.58 2.98 -13.11
N ASN A 95 19.50 4.05 -13.91
CA ASN A 95 20.37 4.22 -15.08
C ASN A 95 21.82 4.50 -14.66
N GLU A 96 22.03 5.30 -13.61
CA GLU A 96 23.36 5.54 -13.03
C GLU A 96 23.99 4.24 -12.54
N ILE A 97 23.27 3.45 -11.74
CA ILE A 97 23.77 2.16 -11.25
C ILE A 97 24.06 1.20 -12.39
N ALA A 98 23.27 1.20 -13.47
CA ALA A 98 23.44 0.27 -14.58
C ALA A 98 24.83 0.36 -15.22
N VAL A 99 25.49 1.53 -15.17
CA VAL A 99 26.84 1.75 -15.70
C VAL A 99 27.86 0.82 -15.03
N ASP A 100 27.76 0.66 -13.71
CA ASP A 100 28.69 -0.12 -12.89
C ASP A 100 28.37 -1.63 -12.83
N LEU A 101 27.26 -2.05 -13.44
CA LEU A 101 26.84 -3.45 -13.46
C LEU A 101 27.48 -4.23 -14.60
N ASN A 102 27.79 -5.49 -14.33
CA ASN A 102 28.16 -6.46 -15.36
C ASN A 102 26.93 -6.86 -16.23
N PRO A 103 27.13 -7.51 -17.39
CA PRO A 103 26.02 -7.83 -18.30
C PRO A 103 24.90 -8.65 -17.67
N GLU A 104 25.21 -9.64 -16.83
CA GLU A 104 24.21 -10.47 -16.15
C GLU A 104 23.39 -9.68 -15.13
N GLN A 105 24.05 -8.76 -14.40
CA GLN A 105 23.40 -7.86 -13.44
C GLN A 105 22.51 -6.82 -14.15
N ARG A 106 22.93 -6.30 -15.31
CA ARG A 106 22.10 -5.42 -16.15
C ARG A 106 20.83 -6.10 -16.61
N GLU A 107 20.90 -7.38 -16.98
CA GLU A 107 19.71 -8.15 -17.35
C GLU A 107 18.75 -8.32 -16.15
N LYS A 108 19.28 -8.61 -14.96
CA LYS A 108 18.48 -8.69 -13.72
C LYS A 108 17.82 -7.35 -13.38
N LEU A 109 18.54 -6.24 -13.57
CA LEU A 109 18.03 -4.88 -13.39
C LEU A 109 16.90 -4.56 -14.37
N SER A 110 17.05 -4.93 -15.65
CA SER A 110 16.01 -4.76 -16.68
C SER A 110 14.73 -5.52 -16.30
N ARG A 111 14.84 -6.80 -15.93
CA ARG A 111 13.70 -7.61 -15.46
C ARG A 111 13.05 -7.01 -14.20
N PHE A 112 13.84 -6.41 -13.31
CA PHE A 112 13.34 -5.70 -12.14
C PHE A 112 12.50 -4.47 -12.52
N GLN A 113 13.00 -3.63 -13.44
CA GLN A 113 12.27 -2.47 -13.96
C GLN A 113 10.95 -2.88 -14.63
N THR A 114 10.95 -3.94 -15.44
CA THR A 114 9.73 -4.46 -16.07
C THR A 114 8.68 -4.86 -15.03
N ARG A 115 9.08 -5.55 -13.96
CA ARG A 115 8.16 -5.93 -12.86
C ARG A 115 7.57 -4.71 -12.14
N MET A 116 8.37 -3.67 -11.92
CA MET A 116 7.90 -2.40 -11.32
C MET A 116 6.80 -1.76 -12.18
N ILE A 117 7.01 -1.67 -13.49
CA ILE A 117 6.03 -1.11 -14.44
C ILE A 117 4.75 -1.93 -14.48
N HIS A 118 4.85 -3.27 -14.52
CA HIS A 118 3.68 -4.15 -14.54
C HIS A 118 2.87 -4.06 -13.24
N ARG A 119 3.53 -3.95 -12.09
CA ARG A 119 2.86 -3.77 -10.80
C ARG A 119 2.08 -2.45 -10.78
N GLU A 120 2.69 -1.36 -11.25
CA GLU A 120 2.02 -0.05 -11.33
C GLU A 120 0.78 -0.09 -12.25
N LYS A 121 0.88 -0.77 -13.40
CA LYS A 121 -0.26 -0.95 -14.33
C LYS A 121 -1.39 -1.78 -13.73
N ARG A 122 -1.08 -2.83 -12.95
CA ARG A 122 -2.09 -3.64 -12.26
C ARG A 122 -2.78 -2.86 -11.15
N GLU A 123 -2.03 -2.06 -10.39
CA GLU A 123 -2.60 -1.19 -9.35
C GLU A 123 -3.52 -0.12 -9.95
N LYS A 124 -3.21 0.42 -11.14
CA LYS A 124 -4.08 1.38 -11.86
C LYS A 124 -5.36 0.76 -12.45
N ARG A 125 -5.35 -0.53 -12.80
CA ARG A 125 -6.50 -1.22 -13.41
C ARG A 125 -7.51 -1.77 -12.40
N GLY A 126 -7.22 -1.73 -11.09
CA GLY A 126 -8.02 -2.40 -10.07
C GLY A 126 -7.94 -3.93 -10.18
N PRO A 127 -8.54 -4.69 -9.24
CA PRO A 127 -8.63 -6.14 -9.39
C PRO A 127 -9.48 -6.44 -10.64
N GLU A 128 -8.91 -7.20 -11.59
CA GLU A 128 -9.69 -7.74 -12.71
C GLU A 128 -10.92 -8.47 -12.13
N PRO A 129 -12.13 -8.27 -12.70
CA PRO A 129 -13.26 -9.08 -12.34
C PRO A 129 -12.87 -10.53 -12.62
N ARG A 130 -12.85 -11.36 -11.57
CA ARG A 130 -12.81 -12.80 -11.78
C ARG A 130 -14.06 -13.13 -12.56
N MET A 131 -13.91 -13.47 -13.82
CA MET A 131 -14.95 -14.12 -14.62
C MET A 131 -15.11 -15.54 -14.06
N GLU A 132 -15.63 -15.64 -12.83
CA GLU A 132 -16.13 -16.91 -12.30
C GLU A 132 -17.46 -17.18 -13.00
N GLY A 133 -17.42 -18.05 -14.01
CA GLY A 133 -18.58 -18.81 -14.47
C GLY A 133 -19.50 -18.13 -15.47
N LEU A 134 -19.06 -17.98 -16.72
CA LEU A 134 -19.96 -18.04 -17.88
C LEU A 134 -19.48 -19.17 -18.78
N ALA A 135 -19.90 -20.40 -18.42
CA ALA A 135 -19.97 -21.50 -19.36
C ALA A 135 -21.44 -21.63 -19.80
N PRO A 136 -21.77 -21.55 -21.10
CA PRO A 136 -22.93 -22.26 -21.61
C PRO A 136 -22.65 -23.76 -21.68
#